data_AF-A0A7V1CZS0-F1
#
_entry.id   AF-A0A7V1CZS0-F1
#
_cell.length_a   1.000
_cell.length_b   1.000
_cell.length_c   1.000
_cell.angle_alpha   90.00
_cell.angle_beta   90.00
_cell.angle_gamma   90.00
#
_symmetry.space_group_name_H-M   'P 1'
#
loop_
_entity.id
_entity.type
_entity.pdbx_description
1 polymer ?
#
loop_
_entity_poly.entity_id
_entity_poly.type
_entity_poly.pdbx_seq_one_letter_code
_entity_poly.pdbx_strand_id
1 'polypeptide(L)'
;MSTQWQTFKSKVEHCLCPPGDGVFTVNTAKERKAALRIKLYGQEDNVDTLWRESLDSLNHSEHKAVTLGISSDCGGGILRGANWGPLFLRSTLIDQQPQAKSFDLGDVRVIPHLLHDKYLNDATISNCQKALYDNPNSEYYVSPLSITEDVCDSFYATFTDKGIFGIGGDHSISYPLTKAYLKAKRAQGKR
;
A
#
# COMPACT_ATOMS: atom_id res chain seq x y z
N MET A 1 1.70 5.89 -23.42
CA MET A 1 1.58 5.06 -22.20
C MET A 1 0.30 4.25 -22.32
N SER A 2 0.31 2.96 -21.99
CA SER A 2 -0.88 2.11 -22.13
C SER A 2 -2.01 2.59 -21.21
N THR A 3 -3.27 2.46 -21.66
CA THR A 3 -4.46 2.76 -20.85
C THR A 3 -4.42 2.04 -19.50
N GLN A 4 -3.88 0.82 -19.49
CA GLN A 4 -3.71 0.00 -18.30
C GLN A 4 -2.78 0.62 -17.24
N TRP A 5 -1.66 1.22 -17.66
CA TRP A 5 -0.77 1.94 -16.73
C TRP A 5 -1.48 3.12 -16.08
N GLN A 6 -2.23 3.91 -16.86
CA GLN A 6 -2.94 5.08 -16.34
C GLN A 6 -4.03 4.68 -15.35
N THR A 7 -4.79 3.63 -15.65
CA THR A 7 -5.76 3.05 -14.71
C THR A 7 -5.10 2.58 -13.41
N PHE A 8 -3.96 1.88 -13.51
CA PHE A 8 -3.21 1.43 -12.34
C PHE A 8 -2.66 2.60 -11.51
N LYS A 9 -2.03 3.59 -12.15
CA LYS A 9 -1.49 4.77 -11.47
C LYS A 9 -2.60 5.53 -10.73
N SER A 10 -3.73 5.77 -11.40
CA SER A 10 -4.89 6.42 -10.79
C SER A 10 -5.39 5.66 -9.55
N LYS A 11 -5.47 4.33 -9.62
CA LYS A 11 -5.84 3.49 -8.47
C LYS A 11 -4.84 3.63 -7.31
N VAL A 12 -3.54 3.58 -7.58
CA VAL A 12 -2.49 3.77 -6.57
C VAL A 12 -2.62 5.13 -5.90
N GLU A 13 -2.83 6.18 -6.67
CA GLU A 13 -2.94 7.56 -6.18
C GLU A 13 -4.14 7.82 -5.25
N HIS A 14 -5.22 7.03 -5.40
CA HIS A 14 -6.39 7.11 -4.53
C HIS A 14 -6.29 6.17 -3.33
N CYS A 15 -5.87 4.92 -3.56
CA CYS A 15 -5.92 3.85 -2.56
C CYS A 15 -4.70 3.80 -1.64
N LEU A 16 -3.56 4.31 -2.11
CA LEU A 16 -2.32 4.33 -1.36
C LEU A 16 -1.98 5.75 -0.88
N CYS A 17 -0.92 5.83 -0.10
CA CYS A 17 -0.32 7.06 0.39
C CYS A 17 1.20 6.91 0.48
N PRO A 18 1.95 7.99 0.75
CA PRO A 18 3.39 7.90 0.91
C PRO A 18 3.84 6.86 1.96
N PRO A 19 5.05 6.30 1.81
CA PRO A 19 5.64 5.37 2.77
C PRO A 19 5.60 5.89 4.22
N GLY A 20 5.05 5.08 5.13
CA GLY A 20 4.92 5.41 6.55
C GLY A 20 3.62 6.12 6.94
N ASP A 21 2.76 6.44 5.98
CA ASP A 21 1.51 7.16 6.22
C ASP A 21 0.24 6.29 6.14
N GLY A 22 0.37 4.97 6.04
CA GLY A 22 -0.79 4.07 5.90
C GLY A 22 -1.83 4.18 7.02
N VAL A 23 -1.41 4.46 8.26
CA VAL A 23 -2.30 4.84 9.36
C VAL A 23 -2.24 6.34 9.57
N PHE A 24 -3.42 6.98 9.53
CA PHE A 24 -3.56 8.39 9.85
C PHE A 24 -3.31 8.63 11.34
N THR A 25 -2.32 9.45 11.65
CA THR A 25 -1.98 9.88 13.01
C THR A 25 -1.70 11.37 13.01
N VAL A 26 -2.22 12.09 14.01
CA VAL A 26 -2.01 13.55 14.14
C VAL A 26 -0.69 13.85 14.84
N ASN A 27 -0.44 13.21 15.99
CA ASN A 27 0.77 13.45 16.81
C ASN A 27 1.63 12.19 16.96
N THR A 28 1.02 11.01 16.95
CA THR A 28 1.73 9.76 17.21
C THR A 28 2.74 9.44 16.11
N ALA A 29 3.99 9.20 16.52
CA ALA A 29 5.14 8.90 15.68
C ALA A 29 5.50 9.98 14.65
N LYS A 30 5.10 11.24 14.88
CA LYS A 30 5.43 12.37 14.00
C LYS A 30 6.93 12.44 13.68
N GLU A 31 7.78 12.35 14.71
CA GLU A 31 9.25 12.36 14.56
C GLU A 31 9.78 11.17 13.74
N ARG A 32 9.18 9.99 13.87
CA ARG A 32 9.60 8.81 13.09
C ARG A 32 9.18 8.90 11.63
N LYS A 33 7.99 9.44 11.36
CA LYS A 33 7.52 9.72 9.99
C LYS A 33 8.39 10.77 9.33
N ALA A 34 8.68 11.87 10.03
CA ALA A 34 9.62 12.91 9.64
C ALA A 34 11.00 12.32 9.28
N ALA A 35 11.59 11.53 10.17
CA ALA A 35 12.87 10.87 9.93
C ALA A 35 12.86 9.95 8.69
N LEU A 36 11.79 9.17 8.48
CA LEU A 36 11.64 8.33 7.29
C LEU A 36 11.54 9.19 6.02
N ARG A 37 10.77 10.28 6.04
CA ARG A 37 10.60 11.20 4.90
C ARG A 37 11.92 11.83 4.49
N ILE A 38 12.74 12.29 5.44
CA ILE A 38 14.08 12.80 5.16
C ILE A 38 14.93 11.72 4.48
N LYS A 39 14.90 10.48 4.97
CA LYS A 39 15.67 9.37 4.37
C LYS A 39 15.25 9.04 2.94
N LEU A 40 13.95 9.10 2.65
CA LEU A 40 13.39 8.73 1.34
C LEU A 40 13.42 9.87 0.31
N TYR A 41 13.16 11.10 0.76
CA TYR A 41 12.89 12.25 -0.11
C TYR A 41 13.84 13.43 0.14
N GLY A 42 14.69 13.37 1.16
CA GLY A 42 15.58 14.47 1.56
C GLY A 42 14.90 15.62 2.30
N GLN A 43 13.57 15.59 2.45
CA GLN A 43 12.77 16.63 3.09
C GLN A 43 11.49 16.06 3.73
N GLU A 44 10.84 16.85 4.57
CA GLU A 44 9.59 16.46 5.26
C GLU A 44 8.32 17.03 4.64
N ASP A 45 8.46 18.12 3.87
CA ASP A 45 7.38 18.86 3.26
C ASP A 45 7.08 18.36 1.85
N ASN A 46 5.83 18.55 1.42
CA ASN A 46 5.35 18.21 0.08
C ASN A 46 5.57 16.73 -0.34
N VAL A 47 5.61 15.82 0.64
CA VAL A 47 5.90 14.39 0.43
C VAL A 47 4.88 13.70 -0.47
N ASP A 48 3.60 14.09 -0.40
CA ASP A 48 2.57 13.53 -1.28
C ASP A 48 2.87 13.81 -2.76
N THR A 49 3.28 15.04 -3.09
CA THR A 49 3.68 15.41 -4.46
C THR A 49 4.91 14.63 -4.90
N LEU A 50 5.96 14.57 -4.07
CA LEU A 50 7.18 13.82 -4.37
C LEU A 50 6.91 12.32 -4.59
N TRP A 51 6.01 11.75 -3.79
CA TRP A 51 5.58 10.37 -3.94
C TRP A 51 4.80 10.17 -5.25
N ARG A 52 3.83 11.04 -5.57
CA ARG A 52 3.07 10.97 -6.83
C ARG A 52 3.96 11.08 -8.06
N GLU A 53 4.94 11.98 -8.03
CA GLU A 53 5.94 12.14 -9.08
C GLU A 53 6.83 10.89 -9.20
N SER A 54 7.20 10.26 -8.07
CA SER A 54 8.03 9.04 -8.12
C SER A 54 7.31 7.87 -8.80
N LEU A 55 5.98 7.79 -8.72
CA LEU A 55 5.18 6.74 -9.39
C LEU A 55 5.41 6.70 -10.90
N ASP A 56 5.71 7.83 -11.55
CA ASP A 56 5.99 7.87 -13.00
C ASP A 56 7.26 7.10 -13.39
N SER A 57 8.17 6.91 -12.44
CA SER A 57 9.40 6.15 -12.66
C SER A 57 9.24 4.63 -12.47
N LEU A 58 8.11 4.14 -11.94
CA LEU A 58 7.91 2.71 -11.65
C LEU A 58 8.06 1.82 -12.89
N ASN A 59 7.52 2.26 -14.04
CA ASN A 59 7.65 1.52 -15.31
C ASN A 59 9.10 1.32 -15.75
N HIS A 60 9.95 2.29 -15.41
CA HIS A 60 11.35 2.34 -15.82
C HIS A 60 12.31 1.87 -14.72
N SER A 61 11.79 1.57 -13.53
CA SER A 61 12.60 1.10 -12.41
C SER A 61 13.28 -0.22 -12.78
N GLU A 62 14.60 -0.26 -12.59
CA GLU A 62 15.41 -1.48 -12.72
C GLU A 62 15.05 -2.53 -11.66
N HIS A 63 14.39 -2.13 -10.58
CA HIS A 63 14.00 -3.02 -9.51
C HIS A 63 12.81 -3.89 -9.92
N LYS A 64 12.98 -5.21 -9.79
CA LYS A 64 11.89 -6.19 -9.98
C LYS A 64 11.02 -6.32 -8.74
N ALA A 65 11.59 -6.14 -7.55
CA ALA A 65 10.84 -6.08 -6.31
C ALA A 65 10.28 -4.67 -6.11
N VAL A 66 9.00 -4.60 -5.74
CA VAL A 66 8.26 -3.37 -5.45
C VAL A 66 7.70 -3.47 -4.04
N THR A 67 8.15 -2.61 -3.13
CA THR A 67 7.71 -2.60 -1.73
C THR A 67 6.30 -2.02 -1.63
N LEU A 68 5.43 -2.69 -0.86
CA LEU A 68 4.09 -2.21 -0.53
C LEU A 68 3.87 -2.37 0.98
N GLY A 69 3.64 -1.27 1.69
CA GLY A 69 3.34 -1.32 3.11
C GLY A 69 1.86 -1.51 3.38
N ILE A 70 1.52 -2.43 4.28
CA ILE A 70 0.13 -2.72 4.66
C ILE A 70 0.05 -2.64 6.18
N SER A 71 -0.41 -1.50 6.68
CA SER A 71 -0.45 -1.19 8.12
C SER A 71 -1.73 -1.69 8.81
N SER A 72 -2.19 -2.88 8.44
CA SER A 72 -3.41 -3.49 9.03
C SER A 72 -3.05 -4.55 10.07
N ASP A 73 -3.57 -4.40 11.28
CA ASP A 73 -3.46 -5.37 12.37
C ASP A 73 -4.84 -5.79 12.93
N CYS A 74 -5.90 -5.58 12.15
CA CYS A 74 -7.27 -5.88 12.56
C CYS A 74 -7.57 -7.40 12.58
N GLY A 75 -6.75 -8.22 11.92
CA GLY A 75 -6.82 -9.69 11.98
C GLY A 75 -6.15 -10.29 13.22
N GLY A 76 -5.37 -9.51 13.97
CA GLY A 76 -4.68 -9.93 15.18
C GLY A 76 -5.64 -10.18 16.33
N GLY A 77 -5.64 -11.42 16.84
CA GLY A 77 -6.58 -11.86 17.88
C GLY A 77 -6.15 -11.57 19.34
N ILE A 78 -4.86 -11.41 19.61
CA ILE A 78 -4.33 -11.29 21.00
C ILE A 78 -3.68 -9.93 21.25
N LEU A 79 -2.75 -9.51 20.38
CA LEU A 79 -2.02 -8.26 20.50
C LEU A 79 -2.05 -7.51 19.17
N ARG A 80 -2.23 -6.19 19.24
CA ARG A 80 -2.15 -5.25 18.12
C ARG A 80 -0.90 -4.38 18.23
N GLY A 81 -0.51 -3.77 17.12
CA GLY A 81 0.72 -2.98 16.99
C GLY A 81 1.49 -3.29 15.71
N ALA A 82 1.10 -4.33 14.97
CA ALA A 82 1.73 -4.66 13.70
C ALA A 82 1.41 -3.61 12.60
N ASN A 83 0.42 -2.73 12.84
CA ASN A 83 0.16 -1.56 12.00
C ASN A 83 1.34 -0.58 11.94
N TRP A 84 2.22 -0.56 12.94
CA TRP A 84 3.48 0.20 12.90
C TRP A 84 4.54 -0.42 11.98
N GLY A 85 4.37 -1.68 11.59
CA GLY A 85 5.35 -2.47 10.84
C GLY A 85 5.94 -1.75 9.64
N PRO A 86 5.14 -1.19 8.69
CA PRO A 86 5.69 -0.58 7.48
C PRO A 86 6.65 0.60 7.75
N LEU A 87 6.32 1.45 8.73
CA LEU A 87 7.14 2.62 9.10
C LEU A 87 8.51 2.19 9.66
N PHE A 88 8.49 1.25 10.61
CA PHE A 88 9.70 0.81 11.30
C PHE A 88 10.56 -0.08 10.42
N LEU A 89 9.96 -1.02 9.68
CA LEU A 89 10.68 -1.91 8.77
C LEU A 89 11.44 -1.13 7.70
N ARG A 90 10.82 -0.10 7.09
CA ARG A 90 11.54 0.75 6.13
C ARG A 90 12.73 1.45 6.75
N SER A 91 12.52 2.09 7.91
CA SER A 91 13.59 2.80 8.60
C SER A 91 14.76 1.87 8.92
N THR A 92 14.46 0.66 9.41
CA THR A 92 15.47 -0.35 9.72
C THR A 92 16.17 -0.89 8.48
N LEU A 93 15.44 -1.16 7.39
CA LEU A 93 16.03 -1.63 6.13
C LEU A 93 16.99 -0.59 5.54
N ILE A 94 16.61 0.69 5.52
CA ILE A 94 17.47 1.77 5.03
C ILE A 94 18.75 1.87 5.87
N ASP A 95 18.64 1.77 7.20
CA ASP A 95 19.79 1.95 8.10
C ASP A 95 20.72 0.73 8.12
N GLN A 96 20.15 -0.48 8.13
CA GLN A 96 20.91 -1.71 8.35
C GLN A 96 21.28 -2.42 7.05
N GLN A 97 20.51 -2.21 5.97
CA GLN A 97 20.68 -2.88 4.68
C GLN A 97 20.56 -1.88 3.51
N PRO A 98 21.39 -0.82 3.46
CA PRO A 98 21.27 0.25 2.46
C PRO A 98 21.42 -0.23 1.00
N GLN A 99 22.00 -1.40 0.78
CA GLN A 99 22.09 -2.06 -0.53
C GLN A 99 20.78 -2.73 -0.97
N ALA A 100 19.85 -3.02 -0.06
CA ALA A 100 18.58 -3.66 -0.34
C ALA A 100 17.57 -2.63 -0.88
N LYS A 101 17.76 -2.25 -2.15
CA LYS A 101 16.91 -1.27 -2.84
C LYS A 101 15.77 -1.93 -3.60
N SER A 102 14.62 -1.28 -3.58
CA SER A 102 13.43 -1.64 -4.33
C SER A 102 12.68 -0.36 -4.70
N PHE A 103 11.76 -0.44 -5.66
CA PHE A 103 10.82 0.66 -5.84
C PHE A 103 9.82 0.64 -4.67
N ASP A 104 9.58 1.77 -4.02
CA ASP A 104 8.60 1.85 -2.93
C ASP A 104 7.28 2.42 -3.43
N LEU A 105 6.24 1.59 -3.45
CA LEU A 105 4.92 1.96 -3.93
C LEU A 105 4.15 2.82 -2.92
N GLY A 106 4.60 2.86 -1.66
CA GLY A 106 3.89 3.52 -0.56
C GLY A 106 3.14 2.53 0.32
N ASP A 107 2.15 3.06 1.04
CA ASP A 107 1.34 2.31 1.99
C ASP A 107 -0.13 2.27 1.55
N VAL A 108 -0.80 1.15 1.83
CA VAL A 108 -2.26 1.09 1.78
C VAL A 108 -2.84 2.05 2.80
N ARG A 109 -3.81 2.88 2.38
CA ARG A 109 -4.60 3.70 3.31
C ARG A 109 -5.46 2.78 4.16
N VAL A 110 -5.24 2.78 5.47
CA VAL A 110 -5.90 1.88 6.41
C VAL A 110 -6.88 2.64 7.28
N ILE A 111 -8.14 2.19 7.27
CA ILE A 111 -9.07 2.42 8.37
C ILE A 111 -8.83 1.31 9.41
N PRO A 112 -8.27 1.59 10.60
CA PRO A 112 -7.78 0.55 11.52
C PRO A 112 -8.85 -0.41 12.05
N HIS A 113 -10.12 -0.04 11.93
CA HIS A 113 -11.26 -0.83 12.40
C HIS A 113 -11.75 -1.86 11.37
N LEU A 114 -11.29 -1.76 10.12
CA LEU A 114 -11.79 -2.58 9.02
C LEU A 114 -10.81 -3.70 8.69
N LEU A 115 -11.36 -4.87 8.38
CA LEU A 115 -10.61 -6.03 7.90
C LEU A 115 -10.82 -6.24 6.40
N HIS A 116 -12.05 -6.52 5.98
CA HIS A 116 -12.41 -6.82 4.59
C HIS A 116 -13.81 -6.26 4.27
N ASP A 117 -14.02 -5.69 3.08
CA ASP A 117 -15.29 -5.06 2.67
C ASP A 117 -16.48 -6.04 2.70
N LYS A 118 -16.26 -7.35 2.51
CA LYS A 118 -17.30 -8.38 2.56
C LYS A 118 -18.02 -8.51 3.90
N TYR A 119 -17.46 -7.91 4.97
CA TYR A 119 -18.05 -7.90 6.30
C TYR A 119 -18.79 -6.59 6.61
N LEU A 120 -18.82 -5.65 5.67
CA LEU A 120 -19.40 -4.33 5.85
C LEU A 120 -20.73 -4.26 5.10
N ASN A 121 -21.65 -3.43 5.60
CA ASN A 121 -22.87 -3.08 4.89
C ASN A 121 -22.62 -1.87 3.97
N ASP A 122 -23.53 -1.66 3.00
CA ASP A 122 -23.41 -0.60 2.00
C ASP A 122 -23.34 0.80 2.61
N ALA A 123 -24.07 1.05 3.70
CA ALA A 123 -24.05 2.35 4.37
C ALA A 123 -22.67 2.63 5.02
N THR A 124 -22.03 1.63 5.62
CA THR A 124 -20.67 1.73 6.14
C THR A 124 -19.67 1.95 5.02
N ILE A 125 -19.78 1.18 3.93
CA ILE A 125 -18.91 1.35 2.75
C ILE A 125 -19.02 2.78 2.21
N SER A 126 -20.22 3.26 1.92
CA SER A 126 -20.46 4.60 1.38
C SER A 126 -19.89 5.71 2.27
N ASN A 127 -20.07 5.61 3.59
CA ASN A 127 -19.50 6.56 4.54
C ASN A 127 -17.97 6.55 4.54
N CYS A 128 -17.36 5.37 4.52
CA CYS A 128 -15.90 5.23 4.45
C CYS A 128 -15.35 5.73 3.11
N GLN A 129 -16.05 5.49 2.00
CA GLN A 129 -15.66 5.98 0.68
C GLN A 129 -15.69 7.51 0.63
N LYS A 130 -16.74 8.13 1.19
CA LYS A 130 -16.79 9.59 1.36
C LYS A 130 -15.60 10.10 2.18
N ALA A 131 -15.23 9.42 3.25
CA ALA A 131 -14.12 9.84 4.10
C ALA A 131 -12.73 9.66 3.46
N LEU A 132 -12.50 8.57 2.72
CA LEU A 132 -11.19 8.26 2.11
C LEU A 132 -10.97 8.92 0.75
N TYR A 133 -12.03 9.07 -0.03
CA TYR A 133 -11.99 9.44 -1.45
C TYR A 133 -12.78 10.70 -1.80
N ASP A 134 -13.42 11.34 -0.81
CA ASP A 134 -14.35 12.45 -1.02
C ASP A 134 -15.52 12.12 -1.98
N ASN A 135 -15.87 10.83 -2.08
CA ASN A 135 -16.94 10.35 -2.94
C ASN A 135 -17.69 9.17 -2.27
N PRO A 136 -18.97 9.33 -1.89
CA PRO A 136 -19.75 8.26 -1.26
C PRO A 136 -20.12 7.09 -2.20
N ASN A 137 -19.91 7.26 -3.51
CA ASN A 137 -20.15 6.26 -4.55
C ASN A 137 -18.85 5.94 -5.28
N SER A 138 -17.73 5.95 -4.56
CA SER A 138 -16.42 5.58 -5.12
C SER A 138 -16.46 4.12 -5.60
N GLU A 139 -15.70 3.80 -6.64
CA GLU A 139 -15.50 2.41 -7.06
C GLU A 139 -14.40 1.70 -6.23
N TYR A 140 -13.65 2.45 -5.42
CA TYR A 140 -12.58 1.91 -4.59
C TYR A 140 -13.10 1.31 -3.29
N TYR A 141 -12.50 0.17 -2.90
CA TYR A 141 -12.74 -0.51 -1.63
C TYR A 141 -12.28 0.31 -0.43
N VAL A 142 -12.79 0.03 0.77
CA VAL A 142 -12.46 0.85 1.97
C VAL A 142 -11.65 0.12 3.04
N SER A 143 -11.63 -1.21 3.00
CA SER A 143 -10.87 -2.01 3.97
C SER A 143 -9.46 -2.35 3.47
N PRO A 144 -8.50 -2.52 4.39
CA PRO A 144 -7.12 -2.79 4.03
C PRO A 144 -6.92 -4.03 3.16
N LEU A 145 -7.60 -5.14 3.46
CA LEU A 145 -7.40 -6.38 2.68
C LEU A 145 -8.00 -6.27 1.28
N SER A 146 -9.16 -5.62 1.14
CA SER A 146 -9.80 -5.43 -0.16
C SER A 146 -9.02 -4.43 -1.04
N ILE A 147 -8.52 -3.34 -0.46
CA ILE A 147 -7.63 -2.40 -1.16
C ILE A 147 -6.34 -3.11 -1.59
N THR A 148 -5.72 -3.89 -0.69
CA THR A 148 -4.49 -4.64 -1.02
C THR A 148 -4.71 -5.59 -2.18
N GLU A 149 -5.78 -6.38 -2.18
CA GLU A 149 -6.07 -7.33 -3.26
C GLU A 149 -6.26 -6.59 -4.59
N ASP A 150 -7.08 -5.53 -4.62
CA ASP A 150 -7.40 -4.80 -5.84
C ASP A 150 -6.20 -4.05 -6.44
N VAL A 151 -5.35 -3.47 -5.60
CA VAL A 151 -4.08 -2.86 -6.01
C VAL A 151 -3.13 -3.93 -6.56
N CYS A 152 -3.01 -5.08 -5.89
CA CYS A 152 -2.12 -6.16 -6.34
C CYS A 152 -2.61 -6.82 -7.62
N ASP A 153 -3.92 -7.03 -7.79
CA ASP A 153 -4.51 -7.54 -9.03
C ASP A 153 -4.17 -6.60 -10.20
N SER A 154 -4.34 -5.29 -10.00
CA SER A 154 -4.04 -4.27 -11.01
C SER A 154 -2.54 -4.16 -11.30
N PHE A 155 -1.70 -4.30 -10.25
CA PHE A 155 -0.26 -4.34 -10.38
C PHE A 155 0.18 -5.51 -11.26
N TYR A 156 -0.27 -6.74 -10.97
CA TYR A 156 0.15 -7.91 -11.72
C TYR A 156 -0.47 -8.02 -13.11
N ALA A 157 -1.61 -7.37 -13.35
CA ALA A 157 -2.13 -7.17 -14.70
C ALA A 157 -1.22 -6.24 -15.51
N THR A 158 -0.63 -5.23 -14.88
CA THR A 158 0.21 -4.20 -15.52
C THR A 158 1.66 -4.65 -15.68
N PHE A 159 2.21 -5.34 -14.67
CA PHE A 159 3.61 -5.76 -14.59
C PHE A 159 3.72 -7.28 -14.48
N THR A 160 4.14 -7.93 -15.56
CA THR A 160 4.27 -9.39 -15.58
C THR A 160 5.62 -9.91 -15.07
N ASP A 161 6.62 -9.03 -14.97
CA ASP A 161 8.01 -9.30 -14.63
C ASP A 161 8.46 -8.71 -13.28
N LYS A 162 7.60 -7.91 -12.63
CA LYS A 162 7.81 -7.36 -11.29
C LYS A 162 7.01 -8.13 -10.23
N GLY A 163 7.40 -8.00 -8.97
CA GLY A 163 6.77 -8.67 -7.82
C GLY A 163 6.59 -7.72 -6.64
N ILE A 164 5.48 -7.89 -5.92
CA ILE A 164 5.21 -7.15 -4.69
C ILE A 164 5.97 -7.78 -3.52
N PHE A 165 6.73 -6.95 -2.79
CA PHE A 165 7.30 -7.26 -1.49
C PHE A 165 6.47 -6.55 -0.41
N GLY A 166 5.47 -7.24 0.12
CA GLY A 166 4.59 -6.70 1.15
C GLY A 166 5.28 -6.62 2.52
N ILE A 167 5.14 -5.49 3.21
CA ILE A 167 5.72 -5.29 4.55
C ILE A 167 4.70 -4.80 5.58
N GLY A 168 4.92 -5.20 6.84
CA GLY A 168 4.13 -4.79 7.99
C GLY A 168 2.87 -5.61 8.21
N GLY A 169 1.94 -5.06 9.00
CA GLY A 169 0.65 -5.68 9.28
C GLY A 169 0.73 -7.00 10.04
N ASP A 170 -0.43 -7.53 10.43
CA ASP A 170 -0.53 -8.89 10.95
C ASP A 170 -0.60 -9.92 9.79
N HIS A 171 -0.64 -11.21 10.13
CA HIS A 171 -0.63 -12.29 9.12
C HIS A 171 -1.86 -12.29 8.19
N SER A 172 -2.94 -11.58 8.50
CA SER A 172 -4.12 -11.50 7.61
C SER A 172 -3.79 -10.85 6.26
N ILE A 173 -2.77 -9.98 6.20
CA ILE A 173 -2.36 -9.32 4.96
C ILE A 173 -1.78 -10.28 3.92
N SER A 174 -1.32 -11.47 4.34
CA SER A 174 -0.79 -12.48 3.42
C SER A 174 -1.87 -13.00 2.48
N TYR A 175 -3.13 -13.04 2.92
CA TYR A 175 -4.24 -13.51 2.07
C TYR A 175 -4.39 -12.70 0.77
N PRO A 176 -4.61 -11.37 0.78
CA PRO A 176 -4.76 -10.60 -0.46
C PRO A 176 -3.49 -10.61 -1.31
N LEU A 177 -2.30 -10.58 -0.70
CA LEU A 177 -1.02 -10.64 -1.41
C LEU A 177 -0.86 -11.95 -2.19
N THR A 178 -1.03 -13.09 -1.51
CA THR A 178 -0.89 -14.42 -2.13
C THR A 178 -1.98 -14.69 -3.15
N LYS A 179 -3.23 -14.31 -2.84
CA LYS A 179 -4.36 -14.53 -3.75
C LYS A 179 -4.18 -13.77 -5.07
N ALA A 180 -3.84 -12.49 -5.03
CA ALA A 180 -3.61 -11.69 -6.24
C ALA A 180 -2.44 -12.25 -7.07
N TYR A 181 -1.34 -12.62 -6.42
CA TYR A 181 -0.20 -13.25 -7.09
C TYR A 181 -0.60 -14.56 -7.79
N LEU A 182 -1.29 -15.47 -7.10
CA LEU A 182 -1.72 -16.75 -7.68
C LEU A 182 -2.72 -16.57 -8.82
N LYS A 183 -3.69 -15.65 -8.69
CA LYS A 183 -4.61 -15.28 -9.78
C LYS A 183 -3.84 -14.84 -11.03
N ALA A 184 -2.83 -13.99 -10.86
CA ALA A 184 -1.99 -13.52 -11.95
C ALA A 184 -1.15 -14.64 -12.58
N LYS A 185 -0.52 -15.51 -11.78
CA LYS A 185 0.25 -16.65 -12.31
C LYS A 185 -0.63 -17.62 -13.08
N ARG A 186 -1.83 -17.92 -12.57
CA ARG A 186 -2.82 -18.72 -13.27
C ARG A 186 -3.24 -18.09 -14.61
N ALA A 187 -3.49 -16.78 -14.65
CA ALA A 187 -3.81 -16.06 -15.88
C ALA A 187 -2.66 -16.08 -16.92
N GLN A 188 -1.42 -16.20 -16.45
CA GLN A 188 -0.23 -16.40 -17.30
C GLN A 188 0.02 -17.87 -17.68
N GLY A 189 -0.86 -18.80 -17.29
CA GLY A 189 -0.67 -20.24 -17.52
C GLY A 189 0.43 -20.88 -16.68
N LYS A 190 0.90 -20.21 -15.62
CA LYS A 190 1.92 -20.71 -14.68
C LYS A 190 1.24 -21.41 -13.51
N ARG A 191 1.79 -22.55 -13.08
CA ARG A 191 1.34 -23.34 -11.92
C ARG A 191 2.09 -22.95 -10.67
#